data_AF-A0A6I3EE94-F1
#
_entry.id   AF-A0A6I3EE94-F1
#
_cell.length_a   1.000
_cell.length_b   1.000
_cell.length_c   1.000
_cell.angle_alpha   90.00
_cell.angle_beta   90.00
_cell.angle_gamma   90.00
#
_symmetry.space_group_name_H-M   'P 1'
#
loop_
_entity.id
_entity.type
_entity.pdbx_description
1 polymer ?
#
loop_
_entity_poly.entity_id
_entity_poly.type
_entity_poly.pdbx_seq_one_letter_code
_entity_poly.pdbx_strand_id
1 'polypeptide(L)'
;TCTSVQVRRYLGKLSGPLLDRIDLKVHIDPVGRVDMARDSLGESSAVIRERVIAARAIAAARFEGLPWQLNSQIPTRALRTTFQLERDAMNFLHDELDRERITARGLHKISRVAWTLADLSGHSRPNRSDVEQAYQLREGNQS
;
A
#
# COMPACT_ATOMS: atom_id res chain seq x y z
N THR A 1 5.56 -24.60 -3.18
CA THR A 1 5.25 -24.19 -4.58
C THR A 1 3.79 -23.76 -4.65
N CYS A 2 3.52 -22.49 -4.37
CA CYS A 2 2.17 -21.94 -4.41
C CYS A 2 1.82 -21.67 -5.88
N THR A 3 0.91 -22.46 -6.44
CA THR A 3 0.59 -22.39 -7.87
C THR A 3 -0.51 -21.36 -8.10
N SER A 4 -0.39 -20.60 -9.19
CA SER A 4 -1.34 -19.59 -9.68
C SER A 4 -2.82 -20.03 -9.68
N VAL A 5 -3.07 -21.34 -9.62
CA VAL A 5 -4.37 -22.00 -9.50
C VAL A 5 -5.03 -21.77 -8.13
N GLN A 6 -4.28 -21.79 -7.03
CA GLN A 6 -4.81 -21.56 -5.68
C GLN A 6 -5.28 -20.10 -5.52
N VAL A 7 -4.48 -19.16 -6.02
CA VAL A 7 -4.83 -17.73 -6.05
C VAL A 7 -6.09 -17.48 -6.89
N ARG A 8 -6.28 -18.22 -7.99
CA ARG A 8 -7.45 -18.08 -8.87
C ARG A 8 -8.73 -18.65 -8.23
N ARG A 9 -8.61 -19.73 -7.44
CA ARG A 9 -9.73 -20.32 -6.68
C ARG A 9 -10.16 -19.41 -5.51
N TYR A 10 -9.21 -18.70 -4.88
CA TYR A 10 -9.49 -17.75 -3.79
C TYR A 10 -10.27 -16.51 -4.28
N LEU A 11 -9.98 -16.01 -5.48
CA LEU A 11 -10.69 -14.86 -6.07
C LEU A 11 -12.20 -15.08 -6.30
N GLY A 12 -12.65 -16.34 -6.37
CA GLY A 12 -14.04 -16.68 -6.68
C GLY A 12 -15.00 -16.71 -5.48
N LYS A 13 -14.52 -16.53 -4.23
CA LYS A 13 -15.31 -16.87 -3.03
C LYS A 13 -15.60 -15.74 -2.02
N LEU A 14 -15.37 -14.46 -2.32
CA LEU A 14 -15.68 -13.39 -1.37
C LEU A 14 -16.82 -12.48 -1.83
N SER A 15 -18.04 -12.83 -1.43
CA SER A 15 -19.12 -11.87 -1.19
C SER A 15 -19.08 -11.43 0.27
N GLY A 16 -18.67 -10.18 0.53
CA GLY A 16 -18.70 -9.55 1.86
C GLY A 16 -19.10 -8.07 1.74
N PRO A 17 -20.36 -7.67 2.06
CA PRO A 17 -20.91 -6.38 1.59
C PRO A 17 -20.56 -5.09 2.35
N LEU A 18 -19.81 -5.08 3.46
CA LEU A 18 -19.70 -3.87 4.30
C LEU A 18 -18.28 -3.41 4.64
N LEU A 19 -17.33 -4.30 4.94
CA LEU A 19 -15.93 -3.93 5.24
C LEU A 19 -15.12 -3.49 4.00
N ASP A 20 -15.67 -3.73 2.80
CA ASP A 20 -14.96 -3.59 1.54
C ASP A 20 -14.75 -2.13 1.10
N ARG A 21 -15.43 -1.17 1.74
CA ARG A 21 -15.39 0.27 1.39
C ARG A 21 -14.37 1.10 2.16
N ILE A 22 -13.71 0.55 3.18
CA ILE A 22 -12.66 1.27 3.93
C ILE A 22 -11.31 0.96 3.29
N ASP A 23 -10.64 1.98 2.74
CA ASP A 23 -9.34 1.82 2.05
C ASP A 23 -8.15 1.84 3.00
N LEU A 24 -8.21 2.62 4.09
CA LEU A 24 -7.20 2.73 5.15
C LEU A 24 -7.88 2.97 6.49
N LYS A 25 -7.38 2.37 7.58
CA LYS A 25 -7.73 2.73 8.95
C LYS A 25 -6.47 3.28 9.60
N VAL A 26 -6.33 4.59 9.66
CA VAL A 26 -5.22 5.22 10.37
C VAL A 26 -5.78 5.76 11.69
N HIS A 27 -5.27 5.29 12.82
CA HIS A 27 -5.48 5.97 14.08
C HIS A 27 -4.58 7.21 14.08
N ILE A 28 -5.19 8.38 14.14
CA ILE A 28 -4.46 9.64 14.32
C ILE A 28 -4.63 9.97 15.79
N ASP A 29 -3.56 9.82 16.57
CA ASP A 29 -3.55 10.39 17.90
C ASP A 29 -3.77 11.90 17.76
N PRO A 30 -4.74 12.50 18.48
CA PRO A 30 -4.88 13.94 18.53
C PRO A 30 -3.52 14.51 18.91
N VAL A 31 -3.03 15.48 18.12
CA VAL A 31 -1.76 16.17 18.36
C VAL A 31 -1.67 16.47 19.85
N GLY A 32 -0.82 15.71 20.56
CA GLY A 32 -0.78 15.79 22.00
C GLY A 32 -0.38 17.21 22.38
N ARG A 33 -0.88 17.72 23.51
CA ARG A 33 -0.44 19.01 24.08
C ARG A 33 1.09 19.13 24.18
N VAL A 34 1.79 17.99 24.18
CA VAL A 34 3.25 17.83 24.16
C VAL A 34 3.89 18.25 22.83
N ASP A 35 3.25 18.00 21.67
CA ASP A 35 3.77 18.44 20.36
C ASP A 35 3.57 19.93 20.13
N MET A 36 2.59 20.55 20.80
CA MET A 36 2.45 22.02 20.85
C MET A 36 3.52 22.71 21.71
N ALA A 37 4.20 21.97 22.60
CA ALA A 37 5.18 22.48 23.56
C ALA A 37 6.63 22.16 23.20
N ARG A 38 6.87 21.45 22.09
CA ARG A 38 8.21 21.13 21.58
C ARG A 38 8.68 22.19 20.58
N ASP A 39 9.81 22.83 20.87
CA ASP A 39 10.53 23.68 19.91
C ASP A 39 11.06 22.90 18.69
N SER A 40 11.14 21.58 18.79
CA SER A 40 11.30 20.71 17.62
C SER A 40 9.92 20.49 16.99
N LEU A 41 9.48 21.44 16.18
CA LEU A 41 8.45 21.17 15.18
C LEU A 41 8.87 19.88 14.46
N GLY A 42 7.97 18.90 14.35
CA GLY A 42 8.17 17.79 13.43
C GLY A 42 8.53 18.30 12.03
N GLU A 43 8.95 17.40 11.15
CA GLU A 43 9.34 17.76 9.79
C GLU A 43 8.32 18.71 9.12
N SER A 44 8.80 19.83 8.59
CA SER A 44 7.91 20.91 8.14
C SER A 44 7.03 20.45 6.97
N SER A 45 5.84 21.03 6.83
CA SER A 45 4.96 20.73 5.70
C SER A 45 5.62 20.97 4.34
N ALA A 46 6.60 21.90 4.26
CA ALA A 46 7.40 22.12 3.06
C ALA A 46 8.27 20.91 2.73
N VAL A 47 8.99 20.35 3.72
CA VAL A 47 9.84 19.16 3.52
C VAL A 47 8.99 17.94 3.17
N ILE A 48 7.84 17.76 3.84
CA ILE A 48 6.89 16.69 3.48
C ILE A 48 6.42 16.85 2.03
N ARG A 49 6.05 18.08 1.62
CA ARG A 49 5.60 18.38 0.27
C ARG A 49 6.66 18.04 -0.78
N GLU A 50 7.93 18.35 -0.53
CA GLU A 50 9.02 18.02 -1.44
C GLU A 50 9.12 16.52 -1.70
N ARG A 51 9.07 15.70 -0.64
CA ARG A 51 9.07 14.23 -0.79
C ARG A 51 7.85 13.72 -1.55
N VAL A 52 6.67 14.27 -1.28
CA VAL A 52 5.45 13.91 -2.01
C VAL A 52 5.57 14.26 -3.50
N ILE A 53 6.13 15.43 -3.84
CA ILE A 53 6.35 15.82 -5.24
C ILE A 53 7.32 14.86 -5.93
N ALA A 54 8.43 14.50 -5.27
CA ALA A 54 9.39 13.56 -5.81
C ALA A 54 8.75 12.18 -6.08
N ALA A 55 7.99 11.64 -5.12
CA ALA A 55 7.27 10.38 -5.29
C ALA A 55 6.24 10.44 -6.44
N ARG A 56 5.53 11.57 -6.58
CA ARG A 56 4.59 11.78 -7.70
C ARG A 56 5.29 11.81 -9.04
N ALA A 57 6.49 12.37 -9.14
CA ALA A 57 7.27 12.38 -10.36
C ALA A 57 7.71 10.96 -10.77
N ILE A 58 8.14 10.14 -9.80
CA ILE A 58 8.46 8.72 -10.04
C ILE A 58 7.24 7.95 -10.55
N ALA A 59 6.07 8.13 -9.91
CA ALA A 59 4.84 7.52 -10.36
C ALA A 59 4.43 7.98 -11.77
N ALA A 60 4.55 9.28 -12.08
CA ALA A 60 4.21 9.83 -13.38
C ALA A 60 5.09 9.24 -14.49
N ALA A 61 6.41 9.16 -14.27
CA ALA A 61 7.33 8.53 -15.22
C ALA A 61 7.00 7.05 -15.43
N ARG A 62 6.70 6.31 -14.35
CA ARG A 62 6.31 4.90 -14.42
C ARG A 62 5.00 4.66 -15.17
N PHE A 63 4.11 5.65 -15.25
CA PHE A 63 2.83 5.54 -15.95
C PHE A 63 2.80 6.26 -17.29
N GLU A 64 3.94 6.72 -17.81
CA GLU A 64 4.01 7.30 -19.13
C GLU A 64 3.45 6.33 -20.19
N GLY A 65 2.53 6.83 -21.03
CA GLY A 65 1.84 6.01 -22.04
C GLY A 65 0.75 5.08 -21.50
N LEU A 66 0.46 5.09 -20.20
CA LEU A 66 -0.63 4.32 -19.58
C LEU A 66 -1.84 5.20 -19.26
N PRO A 67 -3.07 4.64 -19.17
CA PRO A 67 -4.28 5.42 -18.97
C PRO A 67 -4.49 5.89 -17.52
N TRP A 68 -3.51 5.71 -16.62
CA TRP A 68 -3.60 6.12 -15.22
C TRP A 68 -2.38 6.95 -14.80
N GLN A 69 -2.55 7.73 -13.75
CA GLN A 69 -1.55 8.69 -13.26
C GLN A 69 -1.17 8.46 -11.79
N LEU A 70 -1.96 7.67 -11.05
CA LEU A 70 -1.76 7.44 -9.63
C LEU A 70 -1.67 5.95 -9.29
N ASN A 71 -0.90 5.60 -8.26
CA ASN A 71 -0.82 4.23 -7.76
C ASN A 71 -2.21 3.66 -7.37
N SER A 72 -3.10 4.51 -6.86
CA SER A 72 -4.49 4.13 -6.51
C SER A 72 -5.31 3.67 -7.72
N GLN A 73 -4.95 4.09 -8.92
CA GLN A 73 -5.66 3.79 -10.16
C GLN A 73 -5.16 2.51 -10.85
N ILE A 74 -4.05 1.91 -10.39
CA ILE A 74 -3.51 0.69 -11.00
C ILE A 74 -4.60 -0.41 -10.99
N PRO A 75 -5.01 -0.95 -12.15
CA PRO A 75 -6.02 -1.99 -12.20
C PRO A 75 -5.56 -3.28 -11.50
N THR A 76 -6.49 -4.00 -10.90
CA THR A 76 -6.22 -5.28 -10.20
C THR A 76 -5.45 -6.28 -11.07
N ARG A 77 -5.79 -6.36 -12.37
CA ARG A 77 -5.08 -7.22 -13.32
C ARG A 77 -3.61 -6.81 -13.45
N ALA A 78 -3.33 -5.51 -13.51
CA ALA A 78 -1.99 -4.98 -13.70
C ALA A 78 -1.11 -5.17 -12.45
N LEU A 79 -1.68 -5.09 -11.24
CA LEU A 79 -0.98 -5.45 -9.98
C LEU A 79 -0.51 -6.91 -9.95
N ARG A 80 -1.15 -7.80 -10.73
CA ARG A 80 -0.82 -9.22 -10.81
C ARG A 80 0.11 -9.55 -11.98
N THR A 81 0.44 -8.58 -12.82
CA THR A 81 1.30 -8.79 -14.00
C THR A 81 2.46 -7.81 -14.04
N THR A 82 2.19 -6.56 -14.42
CA THR A 82 3.21 -5.55 -14.73
C THR A 82 3.71 -4.86 -13.47
N PHE A 83 2.82 -4.65 -12.50
CA PHE A 83 3.09 -3.92 -11.26
C PHE A 83 3.10 -4.86 -10.05
N GLN A 84 3.66 -6.05 -10.24
CA GLN A 84 3.83 -7.01 -9.16
C GLN A 84 4.79 -6.47 -8.10
N LEU A 85 4.50 -6.75 -6.84
CA LEU A 85 5.43 -6.54 -5.73
C LEU A 85 6.56 -7.57 -5.82
N GLU A 86 7.67 -7.35 -5.12
CA GLU A 86 8.72 -8.37 -5.02
C GLU A 86 8.18 -9.71 -4.52
N ARG A 87 8.86 -10.80 -4.86
CA ARG A 87 8.36 -12.16 -4.57
C ARG A 87 8.10 -12.37 -3.08
N ASP A 88 9.04 -11.97 -2.23
CA ASP A 88 8.89 -12.12 -0.78
C ASP A 88 7.74 -11.27 -0.22
N ALA A 89 7.59 -10.05 -0.73
CA ALA A 89 6.50 -9.15 -0.37
C ALA A 89 5.12 -9.70 -0.80
N MET A 90 5.04 -10.37 -1.96
CA MET A 90 3.81 -11.03 -2.39
C MET A 90 3.52 -12.30 -1.58
N ASN A 91 4.55 -13.06 -1.21
CA ASN A 91 4.38 -14.23 -0.34
C ASN A 91 3.80 -13.84 1.02
N PHE A 92 4.27 -12.72 1.60
CA PHE A 92 3.66 -12.15 2.81
C PHE A 92 2.15 -12.02 2.69
N LEU A 93 1.69 -11.31 1.66
CA LEU A 93 0.28 -11.02 1.50
C LEU A 93 -0.54 -12.28 1.24
N HIS A 94 0.03 -13.29 0.60
CA HIS A 94 -0.61 -14.59 0.47
C HIS A 94 -0.73 -15.30 1.82
N ASP A 95 0.31 -15.28 2.65
CA ASP A 95 0.25 -15.86 4.00
C ASP A 95 -0.81 -15.16 4.86
N GLU A 96 -0.90 -13.82 4.79
CA GLU A 96 -1.93 -13.04 5.51
C GLU A 96 -3.35 -13.30 4.98
N LEU A 97 -3.48 -13.57 3.68
CA LEU A 97 -4.72 -13.93 3.01
C LEU A 97 -5.18 -15.35 3.40
N ASP A 98 -4.26 -16.31 3.44
CA ASP A 98 -4.50 -17.70 3.83
C ASP A 98 -4.87 -17.80 5.32
N ARG A 99 -4.38 -16.88 6.14
CA ARG A 99 -4.75 -16.71 7.55
C ARG A 99 -6.02 -15.87 7.76
N GLU A 100 -6.72 -15.53 6.68
CA GLU A 100 -7.98 -14.76 6.67
C GLU A 100 -7.90 -13.37 7.35
N ARG A 101 -6.70 -12.81 7.51
CA ARG A 101 -6.52 -11.47 8.09
C ARG A 101 -6.82 -10.35 7.11
N ILE A 102 -6.63 -10.62 5.82
CA ILE A 102 -7.00 -9.71 4.74
C ILE A 102 -7.88 -10.41 3.72
N THR A 103 -8.63 -9.63 2.97
CA THR A 103 -9.39 -10.12 1.81
C THR A 103 -8.56 -9.99 0.54
N ALA A 104 -8.96 -10.65 -0.54
CA ALA A 104 -8.33 -10.46 -1.85
C ALA A 104 -8.37 -8.99 -2.32
N ARG A 105 -9.43 -8.24 -1.98
CA ARG A 105 -9.48 -6.79 -2.21
C ARG A 105 -8.50 -6.04 -1.31
N GLY A 106 -8.41 -6.43 -0.03
CA GLY A 106 -7.42 -5.90 0.92
C GLY A 106 -5.99 -6.01 0.38
N LEU A 107 -5.61 -7.18 -0.15
CA LEU A 107 -4.32 -7.40 -0.79
C LEU A 107 -4.06 -6.39 -1.92
N HIS A 108 -5.02 -6.18 -2.83
CA HIS A 108 -4.87 -5.21 -3.91
C HIS A 108 -4.76 -3.77 -3.41
N LYS A 109 -5.48 -3.40 -2.34
CA LYS A 109 -5.37 -2.07 -1.71
C LYS A 109 -3.98 -1.87 -1.10
N ILE A 110 -3.51 -2.83 -0.30
CA ILE A 110 -2.17 -2.81 0.29
C ILE A 110 -1.12 -2.70 -0.81
N SER A 111 -1.26 -3.44 -1.90
CA SER A 111 -0.33 -3.38 -3.05
C SER A 111 -0.19 -1.97 -3.62
N ARG A 112 -1.29 -1.21 -3.75
CA ARG A 112 -1.25 0.18 -4.26
C ARG A 112 -0.63 1.15 -3.28
N VAL A 113 -0.86 0.95 -1.98
CA VAL A 113 -0.23 1.73 -0.91
C VAL A 113 1.28 1.44 -0.86
N ALA A 114 1.68 0.18 -0.97
CA ALA A 114 3.08 -0.22 -1.04
C ALA A 114 3.81 0.40 -2.23
N TRP A 115 3.14 0.55 -3.39
CA TRP A 115 3.69 1.32 -4.51
C TRP A 115 3.93 2.79 -4.17
N THR A 116 3.11 3.38 -3.32
CA THR A 116 3.31 4.77 -2.88
C THR A 116 4.47 4.88 -1.89
N LEU A 117 4.64 3.89 -1.00
CA LEU A 117 5.78 3.82 -0.07
C LEU A 117 7.10 3.55 -0.80
N ALA A 118 7.07 2.72 -1.83
CA ALA A 118 8.19 2.49 -2.72
C ALA A 118 8.62 3.79 -3.43
N ASP A 119 7.66 4.56 -3.97
CA ASP A 119 7.96 5.86 -4.59
C ASP A 119 8.57 6.86 -3.60
N LEU A 120 8.06 6.90 -2.36
CA LEU A 120 8.60 7.75 -1.29
C LEU A 120 10.03 7.35 -0.89
N SER A 121 10.35 6.07 -0.97
CA SER A 121 11.68 5.51 -0.66
C SER A 121 12.61 5.46 -1.88
N GLY A 122 12.13 5.83 -3.07
CA GLY A 122 12.87 5.69 -4.33
C GLY A 122 13.09 4.25 -4.80
N HIS A 123 12.33 3.29 -4.27
CA HIS A 123 12.39 1.90 -4.71
C HIS A 123 11.71 1.73 -6.08
N SER A 124 12.36 1.01 -7.01
CA SER A 124 11.82 0.73 -8.34
C SER A 124 10.66 -0.28 -8.33
N ARG A 125 10.56 -1.07 -7.26
CA ARG A 125 9.52 -2.06 -7.01
C ARG A 125 9.28 -2.19 -5.51
N PRO A 126 8.02 -2.35 -5.04
CA PRO A 126 7.75 -2.51 -3.61
C PRO A 126 8.37 -3.79 -3.07
N ASN A 127 9.19 -3.62 -2.05
CA ASN A 127 9.85 -4.71 -1.34
C ASN A 127 9.01 -5.15 -0.12
N ARG A 128 9.56 -6.07 0.67
CA ARG A 128 8.88 -6.60 1.86
C ARG A 128 8.54 -5.51 2.88
N SER A 129 9.46 -4.57 3.13
CA SER A 129 9.26 -3.49 4.10
C SER A 129 8.16 -2.53 3.66
N ASP A 130 8.13 -2.15 2.38
CA ASP A 130 7.07 -1.28 1.83
C ASP A 130 5.69 -1.91 2.02
N VAL A 131 5.60 -3.22 1.82
CA VAL A 131 4.33 -3.96 1.94
C VAL A 131 3.91 -4.16 3.38
N GLU A 132 4.83 -4.45 4.29
CA GLU A 132 4.52 -4.56 5.72
C GLU A 132 4.04 -3.24 6.29
N GLN A 133 4.70 -2.12 5.95
CA GLN A 133 4.25 -0.79 6.35
C GLN A 133 2.85 -0.48 5.79
N ALA A 134 2.60 -0.77 4.50
CA ALA A 134 1.27 -0.61 3.90
C ALA A 134 0.20 -1.48 4.57
N TYR A 135 0.56 -2.70 5.00
CA TYR A 135 -0.30 -3.60 5.75
C TYR A 135 -0.65 -3.02 7.13
N GLN A 136 0.34 -2.53 7.88
CA GLN A 136 0.11 -1.93 9.20
C GLN A 136 -0.79 -0.69 9.14
N LEU A 137 -0.58 0.18 8.14
CA LEU A 137 -1.42 1.34 7.87
C LEU A 137 -2.89 0.97 7.55
N ARG A 138 -3.15 -0.24 7.06
CA ARG A 138 -4.49 -0.73 6.80
C ARG A 138 -5.16 -1.29 8.05
N GLU A 139 -4.42 -2.05 8.85
CA GLU A 139 -4.95 -2.65 10.08
C GLU A 139 -5.16 -1.61 11.18
N GLY A 140 -4.45 -0.47 11.11
CA GLY A 140 -4.52 0.60 12.10
C GLY A 140 -3.61 0.40 13.31
N ASN A 141 -2.65 -0.51 13.21
CA ASN A 141 -1.62 -0.73 14.22
C ASN A 141 -0.34 -0.02 13.80
N GLN A 142 -0.12 1.20 14.29
CA GLN A 142 1.24 1.73 14.42
C GLN A 142 1.61 1.54 15.89
N SER A 143 2.53 0.61 16.17
CA SER A 143 3.16 0.45 17.49
C SER A 143 4.52 1.11 17.48
#